data_AF-X1GTV2-F1
#
_entry.id   AF-X1GTV2-F1
#
_cell.length_a   1.000
_cell.length_b   1.000
_cell.length_c   1.000
_cell.angle_alpha   90.00
_cell.angle_beta   90.00
_cell.angle_gamma   90.00
#
_symmetry.space_group_name_H-M   'P 1'
#
loop_
_entity.id
_entity.type
_entity.pdbx_description
1 polymer ?
#
loop_
_entity_poly.entity_id
_entity_poly.type
_entity_poly.pdbx_seq_one_letter_code
_entity_poly.pdbx_strand_id
1 'polypeptide(L)'
;MPELLEERRESWGTRGGFVLAAIGSAVGLGNLWGFPYKLYSFGGGAFLIPYIIALFVVGIPIMILEFSIGHYTQRAAPDAFKRGHKRFEMVGWWGIVLAFVIVAYYPVILAYCFSFLWYSIVGIFTGGELPWAGEGIEGVENAKRFFNETYLGKVDIEDARFYLGSIRWNIVLPLVITWAAMYFCIFKGVRLVGKIVWLTVPLPWLMLLILTVRGLTLEGSMQGLAYYLDPVWSELAKPITWRYAFG
;
A
#
# COMPACT_ATOMS: atom_id res chain seq x y z
N MET A 1 -39.91 9.94 -23.97
CA MET A 1 -39.57 8.75 -23.15
C MET A 1 -38.04 8.56 -23.16
N PRO A 2 -37.28 9.28 -22.32
CA PRO A 2 -35.84 9.05 -22.14
C PRO A 2 -35.55 8.29 -20.83
N GLU A 3 -36.34 7.25 -20.54
CA GLU A 3 -36.15 6.34 -19.38
C GLU A 3 -35.66 4.94 -19.80
N LEU A 4 -35.20 4.79 -21.04
CA LEU A 4 -34.67 3.50 -21.53
C LEU A 4 -33.15 3.47 -21.35
N LEU A 5 -32.73 2.88 -20.23
CA LEU A 5 -31.37 2.54 -19.78
C LEU A 5 -30.79 3.46 -18.68
N GLU A 6 -31.48 3.61 -17.54
CA GLU A 6 -30.70 3.63 -16.29
C GLU A 6 -30.04 2.26 -16.18
N GLU A 7 -28.77 2.14 -16.59
CA GLU A 7 -27.96 0.97 -16.31
C GLU A 7 -28.06 0.68 -14.81
N ARG A 8 -28.75 -0.40 -14.45
CA ARG A 8 -28.92 -0.82 -13.06
C ARG A 8 -27.52 -1.05 -12.48
N ARG A 9 -27.04 -0.10 -11.67
CA ARG A 9 -25.69 -0.09 -11.10
C ARG A 9 -25.37 -1.46 -10.50
N GLU A 10 -24.22 -2.01 -10.86
CA GLU A 10 -23.80 -3.29 -10.31
C GLU A 10 -23.64 -3.21 -8.79
N SER A 11 -24.23 -4.19 -8.10
CA SER A 11 -24.10 -4.35 -6.66
C SER A 11 -23.09 -5.44 -6.30
N TRP A 12 -22.52 -5.33 -5.11
CA TRP A 12 -21.66 -6.36 -4.54
C TRP A 12 -22.44 -7.65 -4.33
N GLY A 13 -21.81 -8.79 -4.66
CA GLY A 13 -22.42 -10.10 -4.50
C GLY A 13 -22.67 -10.49 -3.04
N THR A 14 -21.82 -10.04 -2.12
CA THR A 14 -21.96 -10.28 -0.66
C THR A 14 -21.46 -9.08 0.15
N ARG A 15 -21.98 -8.92 1.38
CA ARG A 15 -21.48 -7.91 2.33
C ARG A 15 -20.02 -8.14 2.71
N GLY A 16 -19.65 -9.41 2.91
CA GLY A 16 -18.26 -9.79 3.23
C GLY A 16 -17.28 -9.43 2.11
N GLY A 17 -17.66 -9.62 0.84
CA GLY A 17 -16.84 -9.19 -0.30
C GLY A 17 -16.63 -7.68 -0.35
N PHE A 18 -17.65 -6.88 -0.01
CA PHE A 18 -17.51 -5.43 0.11
C PHE A 18 -16.56 -5.04 1.27
N VAL A 19 -16.74 -5.62 2.45
CA VAL A 19 -15.90 -5.32 3.62
C VAL A 19 -14.44 -5.70 3.36
N LEU A 20 -14.19 -6.88 2.78
CA LEU A 20 -12.83 -7.29 2.41
C LEU A 20 -12.22 -6.38 1.36
N ALA A 21 -12.99 -5.93 0.36
CA ALA A 21 -12.50 -4.95 -0.61
C ALA A 21 -12.13 -3.61 0.04
N ALA A 22 -12.94 -3.13 1.00
CA ALA A 22 -12.64 -1.92 1.76
C ALA A 22 -11.38 -2.08 2.63
N ILE A 23 -11.23 -3.22 3.32
CA ILE A 23 -10.01 -3.55 4.09
C ILE A 23 -8.80 -3.62 3.15
N GLY A 24 -8.92 -4.31 2.02
CA GLY A 24 -7.85 -4.41 1.02
C GLY A 24 -7.44 -3.06 0.44
N SER A 25 -8.38 -2.14 0.27
CA SER A 25 -8.08 -0.76 -0.16
C SER A 25 -7.42 0.08 0.94
N ALA A 26 -7.70 -0.21 2.22
CA ALA A 26 -7.10 0.50 3.36
C ALA A 26 -5.72 -0.05 3.74
N VAL A 27 -5.43 -1.32 3.42
CA VAL A 27 -4.15 -1.97 3.72
C VAL A 27 -3.21 -1.88 2.52
N GLY A 28 -2.17 -1.04 2.63
CA GLY A 28 -1.13 -0.90 1.61
C GLY A 28 0.29 -1.03 2.15
N LEU A 29 1.27 -0.83 1.28
CA LEU A 29 2.72 -0.86 1.62
C LEU A 29 3.08 0.09 2.77
N GLY A 30 2.37 1.22 2.90
CA GLY A 30 2.55 2.16 4.00
C GLY A 30 2.28 1.55 5.38
N ASN A 31 1.41 0.56 5.50
CA ASN A 31 1.17 -0.15 6.76
C ASN A 31 2.28 -1.16 7.08
N LEU A 32 2.99 -1.65 6.06
CA LEU A 32 4.06 -2.64 6.23
C LEU A 32 5.37 -2.04 6.73
N TRP A 33 5.76 -0.86 6.22
CA TRP A 33 7.02 -0.21 6.63
C TRP A 33 6.82 1.18 7.22
N GLY A 34 5.78 1.90 6.79
CA GLY A 34 5.60 3.32 7.15
C GLY A 34 5.11 3.48 8.58
N PHE A 35 4.11 2.68 9.00
CA PHE A 35 3.66 2.68 10.38
C PHE A 35 4.76 2.22 11.34
N PRO A 36 5.45 1.08 11.10
CA PRO A 36 6.55 0.69 11.98
C PRO A 36 7.63 1.76 12.09
N TYR A 37 7.98 2.40 10.97
CA TYR A 37 8.94 3.50 10.96
C TYR A 37 8.55 4.66 11.86
N LYS A 38 7.28 5.11 11.77
CA LYS A 38 6.76 6.18 12.62
C LYS A 38 6.74 5.78 14.09
N LEU A 39 6.34 4.54 14.39
CA LEU A 39 6.25 4.05 15.75
C LEU A 39 7.62 4.15 16.45
N TYR A 40 8.66 3.56 15.87
CA TYR A 40 9.99 3.59 16.52
C TYR A 40 10.62 4.99 16.51
N SER A 41 10.38 5.79 15.45
CA SER A 41 11.03 7.12 15.32
C SER A 41 10.42 8.19 16.22
N PHE A 42 9.15 8.06 16.60
CA PHE A 42 8.39 9.10 17.32
C PHE A 42 7.87 8.64 18.69
N GLY A 43 8.60 7.76 19.38
CA GLY A 43 8.33 7.42 20.79
C GLY A 43 8.09 5.96 21.10
N GLY A 44 8.38 5.06 20.16
CA GLY A 44 8.16 3.62 20.31
C GLY A 44 6.70 3.34 20.67
N GLY A 45 6.48 2.55 21.71
CA GLY A 45 5.14 2.22 22.19
C GLY A 45 4.31 3.44 22.63
N ALA A 46 4.94 4.54 23.05
CA ALA A 46 4.21 5.74 23.49
C ALA A 46 3.44 6.39 22.32
N PHE A 47 3.94 6.29 21.09
CA PHE A 47 3.30 6.83 19.88
C PHE A 47 1.93 6.20 19.60
N LEU A 48 1.63 5.01 20.15
CA LEU A 48 0.31 4.38 20.02
C LEU A 48 -0.81 5.23 20.63
N ILE A 49 -0.52 6.03 21.66
CA ILE A 49 -1.52 6.89 22.31
C ILE A 49 -2.06 7.95 21.34
N PRO A 50 -1.23 8.87 20.81
CA PRO A 50 -1.72 9.88 19.86
C PRO A 50 -2.26 9.23 18.58
N TYR A 51 -1.72 8.09 18.15
CA TYR A 51 -2.23 7.35 16.98
C TYR A 51 -3.66 6.82 17.19
N ILE A 52 -3.95 6.20 18.34
CA ILE A 52 -5.30 5.72 18.68
C ILE A 52 -6.26 6.91 18.82
N ILE A 53 -5.82 8.01 19.43
CA ILE A 53 -6.64 9.23 19.52
C ILE A 53 -6.96 9.76 18.12
N ALA A 54 -5.98 9.88 17.23
CA ALA A 54 -6.18 10.31 15.85
C ALA A 54 -7.15 9.39 15.09
N LEU A 55 -7.06 8.07 15.31
CA LEU A 55 -7.98 7.09 14.74
C LEU A 55 -9.43 7.35 15.15
N PHE A 56 -9.70 7.58 16.44
CA PHE A 56 -11.07 7.81 16.93
C PHE A 56 -11.62 9.21 16.62
N VAL A 57 -10.77 10.24 16.66
CA VAL A 57 -11.20 11.63 16.48
C VAL A 57 -11.32 12.02 15.01
N VAL A 58 -10.46 11.46 14.15
CA VAL A 58 -10.38 11.86 12.73
C VAL A 58 -10.64 10.68 11.81
N GLY A 59 -9.90 9.58 11.97
CA GLY A 59 -9.95 8.44 11.04
C GLY A 59 -11.34 7.81 10.91
N ILE A 60 -11.92 7.36 12.02
CA ILE A 60 -13.24 6.70 12.05
C ILE A 60 -14.35 7.66 11.60
N PRO A 61 -14.45 8.90 12.12
CA PRO A 61 -15.49 9.84 11.67
C PRO A 61 -15.42 10.17 10.18
N ILE A 62 -14.22 10.38 9.62
CA ILE A 62 -14.07 10.65 8.18
C ILE A 62 -14.46 9.44 7.34
N MET A 63 -14.05 8.23 7.76
CA MET A 63 -14.42 6.99 7.07
C MET A 63 -15.95 6.78 7.06
N ILE A 64 -16.61 7.00 8.20
CA ILE A 64 -18.08 6.92 8.30
C ILE A 64 -18.74 7.95 7.40
N LEU A 65 -18.23 9.19 7.36
CA LEU A 65 -18.73 10.25 6.51
C LEU A 65 -18.65 9.86 5.03
N GLU A 66 -17.49 9.39 4.58
CA GLU A 66 -17.26 9.01 3.19
C GLU A 66 -18.16 7.84 2.76
N PHE A 67 -18.27 6.80 3.58
CA PHE A 67 -19.18 5.67 3.31
C PHE A 67 -20.64 6.09 3.33
N SER A 68 -21.03 6.99 4.23
CA SER A 68 -22.41 7.49 4.29
C SER A 68 -22.77 8.30 3.04
N ILE A 69 -21.88 9.18 2.58
CA ILE A 69 -22.08 9.95 1.34
C ILE A 69 -22.16 9.02 0.13
N GLY A 70 -21.25 8.05 0.03
CA GLY A 70 -21.26 7.07 -1.06
C GLY A 70 -22.53 6.21 -1.06
N HIS A 71 -22.97 5.76 0.12
CA HIS A 71 -24.17 4.95 0.27
C HIS A 71 -25.45 5.74 -0.01
N TYR A 72 -25.54 6.99 0.46
CA TYR A 72 -26.69 7.87 0.26
C TYR A 72 -26.86 8.31 -1.19
N THR A 73 -25.76 8.70 -1.84
CA THR A 73 -25.82 9.27 -3.20
C THR A 73 -25.79 8.22 -4.30
N GLN A 74 -25.19 7.05 -4.06
CA GLN A 74 -24.98 5.99 -5.06
C GLN A 74 -24.41 6.55 -6.38
N ARG A 75 -23.43 7.47 -6.29
CA ARG A 75 -22.77 8.11 -7.45
C ARG A 75 -21.24 8.02 -7.35
N ALA A 76 -20.54 8.52 -8.37
CA ALA A 76 -19.09 8.73 -8.32
C ALA A 76 -18.76 9.93 -7.41
N ALA A 77 -17.51 10.04 -6.94
CA ALA A 77 -17.11 11.04 -5.95
C ALA A 77 -17.49 12.50 -6.30
N PRO A 78 -17.20 13.03 -7.51
CA PRO A 78 -17.57 14.42 -7.86
C PRO A 78 -19.07 14.67 -7.77
N ASP A 79 -19.88 13.76 -8.31
CA ASP A 79 -21.34 13.88 -8.30
C ASP A 79 -21.93 13.69 -6.90
N ALA A 80 -21.31 12.84 -6.07
CA ALA A 80 -21.69 12.63 -4.69
C ALA A 80 -21.51 13.91 -3.87
N PHE A 81 -20.35 14.58 -3.98
CA PHE A 81 -20.11 15.84 -3.29
C PHE A 81 -20.95 17.00 -3.85
N LYS A 82 -21.20 17.02 -5.16
CA LYS A 82 -22.07 18.01 -5.82
C LYS A 82 -23.50 17.99 -5.26
N ARG A 83 -24.00 16.80 -4.87
CA ARG A 83 -25.34 16.63 -4.29
C ARG A 83 -25.51 17.34 -2.96
N GLY A 84 -24.44 17.46 -2.17
CA GLY A 84 -24.42 18.29 -0.96
C GLY A 84 -24.41 19.77 -1.31
N HIS A 85 -23.42 20.22 -2.09
CA HIS A 85 -23.36 21.58 -2.59
C HIS A 85 -22.47 21.67 -3.85
N LYS A 86 -22.84 22.51 -4.82
CA LYS A 86 -22.12 22.66 -6.10
C LYS A 86 -20.63 22.97 -5.92
N ARG A 87 -20.24 23.75 -4.89
CA ARG A 87 -18.82 24.07 -4.64
C ARG A 87 -17.98 22.86 -4.20
N PHE A 88 -18.61 21.82 -3.63
CA PHE A 88 -17.89 20.63 -3.19
C PHE A 88 -17.63 19.62 -4.30
N GLU A 89 -18.20 19.80 -5.50
CA GLU A 89 -17.89 19.00 -6.69
C GLU A 89 -16.38 18.91 -6.96
N MET A 90 -15.65 20.01 -6.73
CA MET A 90 -14.19 20.09 -6.89
C MET A 90 -13.43 19.17 -5.93
N VAL A 91 -13.98 18.90 -4.73
CA VAL A 91 -13.35 17.98 -3.76
C VAL A 91 -13.34 16.55 -4.31
N GLY A 92 -14.42 16.14 -4.96
CA GLY A 92 -14.48 14.82 -5.60
C GLY A 92 -13.54 14.69 -6.80
N TRP A 93 -13.37 15.75 -7.59
CA TRP A 93 -12.40 15.77 -8.69
C TRP A 93 -10.95 15.67 -8.18
N TRP A 94 -10.62 16.33 -7.07
CA TRP A 94 -9.31 16.18 -6.42
C TRP A 94 -9.01 14.73 -6.03
N GLY A 95 -10.01 14.00 -5.53
CA GLY A 95 -9.86 12.57 -5.23
C GLY A 95 -9.53 11.73 -6.46
N ILE A 96 -10.17 12.00 -7.61
CA ILE A 96 -9.89 11.29 -8.87
C ILE A 96 -8.49 11.61 -9.38
N VAL A 97 -8.07 12.88 -9.36
CA VAL A 97 -6.71 13.28 -9.78
C VAL A 97 -5.66 12.62 -8.89
N LEU A 98 -5.86 12.60 -7.57
CA LEU A 98 -4.96 11.92 -6.65
C LEU A 98 -4.88 10.42 -6.94
N ALA A 99 -6.02 9.76 -7.19
CA ALA A 99 -6.05 8.35 -7.57
C ALA A 99 -5.29 8.09 -8.88
N PHE A 100 -5.40 8.99 -9.86
CA PHE A 100 -4.64 8.89 -11.10
C PHE A 100 -3.12 9.00 -10.86
N VAL A 101 -2.68 9.94 -10.03
CA VAL A 101 -1.25 10.08 -9.67
C VAL A 101 -0.74 8.81 -8.97
N ILE A 102 -1.52 8.26 -8.03
CA ILE A 102 -1.19 7.00 -7.34
C ILE A 102 -1.05 5.85 -8.34
N VAL A 103 -1.99 5.71 -9.27
CA VAL A 103 -1.98 4.67 -10.31
C VAL A 103 -0.81 4.84 -11.29
N ALA A 104 -0.24 6.03 -11.44
CA ALA A 104 0.92 6.23 -12.31
C ALA A 104 2.21 5.59 -11.75
N TYR A 105 2.38 5.49 -10.44
CA TYR A 105 3.62 4.96 -9.83
C TYR A 105 3.46 3.68 -9.01
N TYR A 106 2.32 3.43 -8.35
CA TYR A 106 2.15 2.21 -7.55
C TYR A 106 2.27 0.91 -8.35
N PRO A 107 1.75 0.79 -9.59
CA PRO A 107 1.96 -0.38 -10.42
C PRO A 107 3.44 -0.65 -10.73
N VAL A 108 4.29 0.37 -10.74
CA VAL A 108 5.74 0.21 -10.89
C VAL A 108 6.33 -0.51 -9.67
N ILE A 109 5.88 -0.16 -8.46
CA ILE A 109 6.30 -0.86 -7.23
C ILE A 109 5.82 -2.32 -7.25
N LEU A 110 4.57 -2.55 -7.68
CA LEU A 110 4.05 -3.91 -7.85
C LEU A 110 4.85 -4.72 -8.88
N ALA A 111 5.29 -4.08 -9.96
CA ALA A 111 6.18 -4.68 -10.96
C ALA A 111 7.52 -5.11 -10.35
N TYR A 112 8.08 -4.30 -9.44
CA TYR A 112 9.28 -4.70 -8.68
C TYR A 112 9.00 -5.95 -7.85
N CYS A 113 7.92 -5.97 -7.07
CA CYS A 113 7.55 -7.15 -6.28
C CYS A 113 7.40 -8.40 -7.17
N PHE A 114 6.79 -8.26 -8.34
CA PHE A 114 6.65 -9.37 -9.30
C PHE A 114 8.01 -9.85 -9.84
N SER A 115 8.93 -8.94 -10.18
CA SER A 115 10.30 -9.30 -10.57
C SER A 115 11.03 -10.05 -9.47
N PHE A 116 10.99 -9.55 -8.24
CA PHE A 116 11.68 -10.17 -7.10
C PHE A 116 11.06 -11.53 -6.77
N LEU A 117 9.74 -11.67 -6.87
CA LEU A 117 9.06 -12.97 -6.78
C LEU A 117 9.57 -13.94 -7.85
N TRP A 118 9.70 -13.48 -9.10
CA TRP A 118 10.22 -14.31 -10.19
C TRP A 118 11.66 -14.75 -9.96
N TYR A 119 12.54 -13.84 -9.54
CA TYR A 119 13.92 -14.16 -9.16
C TYR A 119 13.97 -15.20 -8.02
N SER A 120 13.10 -15.08 -7.00
CA SER A 120 13.00 -16.08 -5.93
C SER A 120 12.53 -17.44 -6.42
N ILE A 121 11.53 -17.49 -7.31
CA ILE A 121 11.03 -18.75 -7.90
C ILE A 121 12.14 -19.42 -8.71
N VAL A 122 12.84 -18.67 -9.58
CA VAL A 122 13.95 -19.19 -10.37
C VAL A 122 15.05 -19.72 -9.46
N GLY A 123 15.44 -18.98 -8.41
CA GLY A 123 16.45 -19.41 -7.45
C GLY A 123 16.11 -20.72 -6.75
N ILE A 124 14.84 -20.97 -6.42
CA ILE A 124 14.38 -22.25 -5.85
C ILE A 124 14.65 -23.41 -6.82
N PHE A 125 14.43 -23.21 -8.12
CA PHE A 125 14.58 -24.28 -9.12
C PHE A 125 16.02 -24.45 -9.63
N THR A 126 16.81 -23.37 -9.67
CA THR A 126 18.20 -23.43 -10.16
C THR A 126 19.21 -23.74 -9.06
N GLY A 127 18.81 -23.69 -7.79
CA GLY A 127 19.69 -23.95 -6.64
C GLY A 127 20.83 -22.94 -6.50
N GLY A 128 20.78 -21.83 -7.23
CA GLY A 128 21.78 -20.76 -7.15
C GLY A 128 21.51 -19.83 -5.97
N GLU A 129 22.57 -19.27 -5.40
CA GLU A 129 22.45 -18.19 -4.41
C GLU A 129 21.76 -16.98 -5.06
N LEU A 130 20.77 -16.44 -4.35
CA LEU A 130 20.08 -15.23 -4.80
C LEU A 130 21.06 -14.05 -4.82
N PRO A 131 20.91 -13.07 -5.73
CA PRO A 131 21.82 -11.92 -5.81
C PRO A 131 21.90 -11.06 -4.53
N TRP A 132 20.92 -11.20 -3.64
CA TRP A 132 20.83 -10.51 -2.35
C TRP A 132 20.99 -11.48 -1.16
N ALA A 133 21.48 -12.70 -1.40
CA ALA A 133 21.83 -13.62 -0.33
C ALA A 133 22.95 -13.02 0.53
N GLY A 134 22.89 -13.29 1.83
CA GLY A 134 23.86 -12.82 2.81
C GLY A 134 23.23 -12.68 4.19
N GLU A 135 24.08 -12.69 5.22
CA GLU A 135 23.67 -12.52 6.62
C GLU A 135 23.98 -11.10 7.11
N GLY A 136 23.12 -10.57 7.99
CA GLY A 136 23.33 -9.29 8.65
C GLY A 136 23.56 -8.12 7.68
N ILE A 137 24.63 -7.36 7.91
CA ILE A 137 24.96 -6.12 7.18
C ILE A 137 25.32 -6.42 5.72
N GLU A 138 26.00 -7.55 5.47
CA GLU A 138 26.42 -7.94 4.13
C GLU A 138 25.21 -8.23 3.23
N GLY A 139 24.22 -8.96 3.74
CA GLY A 139 22.97 -9.21 3.01
C GLY A 139 22.22 -7.92 2.67
N VAL A 140 22.20 -6.94 3.58
CA VAL A 140 21.58 -5.62 3.34
C VAL A 140 22.32 -4.84 2.26
N GLU A 141 23.65 -4.85 2.28
CA GLU A 141 24.45 -4.17 1.25
C GLU A 141 24.29 -4.84 -0.12
N ASN A 142 24.31 -6.18 -0.18
CA ASN A 142 24.08 -6.94 -1.40
C ASN A 142 22.69 -6.64 -2.00
N ALA A 143 21.65 -6.64 -1.16
CA ALA A 143 20.30 -6.27 -1.59
C ALA A 143 20.24 -4.83 -2.13
N LYS A 144 20.88 -3.88 -1.43
CA LYS A 144 20.93 -2.47 -1.85
C LYS A 144 21.69 -2.30 -3.16
N ARG A 145 22.81 -2.98 -3.34
CA ARG A 145 23.62 -2.96 -4.55
C ARG A 145 22.85 -3.55 -5.72
N PHE A 146 22.29 -4.75 -5.54
CA PHE A 146 21.48 -5.41 -6.57
C PHE A 146 20.29 -4.55 -7.00
N PHE A 147 19.54 -3.98 -6.04
CA PHE A 147 18.38 -3.16 -6.37
C PHE A 147 18.78 -1.87 -7.10
N ASN A 148 19.76 -1.11 -6.59
CA ASN A 148 20.10 0.20 -7.16
C ASN A 148 20.93 0.08 -8.45
N GLU A 149 21.95 -0.76 -8.47
CA GLU A 149 22.92 -0.81 -9.57
C GLU A 149 22.48 -1.78 -10.67
N THR A 150 22.03 -2.99 -10.30
CA THR A 150 21.69 -4.01 -11.29
C THR A 150 20.26 -3.88 -11.79
N TYR A 151 19.30 -3.76 -10.88
CA TYR A 151 17.88 -3.79 -11.21
C TYR A 151 17.36 -2.44 -11.70
N LEU A 152 17.52 -1.38 -10.90
CA LEU A 152 17.16 -0.02 -11.32
C LEU A 152 18.15 0.55 -12.32
N GLY A 153 19.43 0.17 -12.21
CA GLY A 153 20.45 0.70 -13.10
C GLY A 153 20.74 2.17 -12.86
N LYS A 154 20.63 2.61 -11.60
CA LYS A 154 20.87 3.98 -11.16
C LYS A 154 22.32 4.35 -11.45
N VAL A 155 22.53 5.42 -12.21
CA VAL A 155 23.87 5.98 -12.46
C VAL A 155 24.01 7.18 -11.54
N ASP A 156 24.97 7.13 -10.61
CA ASP A 156 25.30 8.27 -9.75
C ASP A 156 26.12 9.30 -10.55
N ILE A 157 25.41 10.14 -11.29
CA ILE A 157 26.00 11.34 -11.93
C ILE A 157 25.60 12.54 -11.05
N GLU A 158 26.59 13.28 -10.56
CA GLU A 158 26.41 14.38 -9.60
C GLU A 158 25.44 15.49 -10.06
N ASP A 159 25.16 15.60 -11.38
CA ASP A 159 24.27 16.61 -11.98
C ASP A 159 22.98 16.07 -12.66
N ALA A 160 22.64 14.79 -12.46
CA ALA A 160 21.58 14.11 -13.22
C ALA A 160 20.14 14.24 -12.68
N ARG A 161 19.73 15.38 -12.09
CA ARG A 161 18.36 15.51 -11.53
C ARG A 161 17.23 15.29 -12.55
N PHE A 162 17.52 15.46 -13.84
CA PHE A 162 16.57 15.26 -14.94
C PHE A 162 16.99 14.19 -15.95
N TYR A 163 18.06 13.45 -15.69
CA TYR A 163 18.51 12.38 -16.59
C TYR A 163 17.76 11.09 -16.23
N LEU A 164 16.75 10.75 -17.01
CA LEU A 164 15.90 9.57 -16.81
C LEU A 164 16.57 8.25 -17.23
N GLY A 165 17.78 8.30 -17.80
CA GLY A 165 18.49 7.12 -18.29
C GLY A 165 17.81 6.45 -19.48
N SER A 166 18.20 5.21 -19.75
CA SER A 166 17.59 4.37 -20.78
C SER A 166 16.44 3.52 -20.22
N ILE A 167 15.52 3.11 -21.10
CA ILE A 167 14.41 2.23 -20.72
C ILE A 167 14.96 0.86 -20.30
N ARG A 168 14.64 0.47 -19.07
CA ARG A 168 15.02 -0.80 -18.46
C ARG A 168 13.96 -1.88 -18.71
N TRP A 169 14.21 -2.76 -19.68
CA TRP A 169 13.26 -3.81 -20.09
C TRP A 169 12.93 -4.81 -18.98
N ASN A 170 13.85 -5.02 -18.04
CA ASN A 170 13.65 -5.81 -16.83
C ASN A 170 12.58 -5.22 -15.89
N ILE A 171 12.20 -3.94 -16.06
CA ILE A 171 11.10 -3.28 -15.35
C ILE A 171 9.85 -3.21 -16.23
N VAL A 172 10.02 -2.86 -17.51
CA VAL A 172 8.90 -2.67 -18.45
C VAL A 172 8.08 -3.95 -18.63
N LEU A 173 8.73 -5.12 -18.78
CA LEU A 173 8.02 -6.38 -18.98
C LEU A 173 7.14 -6.75 -17.76
N PRO A 174 7.67 -6.79 -16.51
CA PRO A 174 6.86 -6.95 -15.30
C PRO A 174 5.78 -5.90 -15.14
N LEU A 175 6.01 -4.65 -15.57
CA LEU A 175 5.01 -3.59 -15.51
C LEU A 175 3.83 -3.87 -16.45
N VAL A 176 4.09 -4.31 -17.69
CA VAL A 176 3.03 -4.72 -18.62
C VAL A 176 2.23 -5.90 -18.06
N ILE A 177 2.90 -6.89 -17.46
CA ILE A 177 2.23 -8.02 -16.80
C ILE A 177 1.38 -7.53 -15.62
N THR A 178 1.88 -6.61 -14.82
CA THR A 178 1.17 -6.02 -13.68
C THR A 178 -0.09 -5.30 -14.13
N TRP A 179 0.00 -4.48 -15.18
CA TRP A 179 -1.16 -3.80 -15.77
C TRP A 179 -2.18 -4.78 -16.34
N ALA A 180 -1.73 -5.82 -17.04
CA ALA A 180 -2.61 -6.87 -17.53
C ALA A 180 -3.33 -7.60 -16.38
N ALA A 181 -2.61 -7.96 -15.32
CA ALA A 181 -3.18 -8.58 -14.13
C ALA A 181 -4.21 -7.66 -13.45
N MET A 182 -3.87 -6.38 -13.26
CA MET A 182 -4.80 -5.39 -12.71
C MET A 182 -6.08 -5.27 -13.55
N TYR A 183 -5.94 -5.20 -14.88
CA TYR A 183 -7.09 -5.18 -15.80
C TYR A 183 -7.96 -6.43 -15.61
N PHE A 184 -7.36 -7.62 -15.61
CA PHE A 184 -8.10 -8.87 -15.40
C PHE A 184 -8.73 -8.98 -14.00
N CYS A 185 -8.24 -8.25 -13.01
CA CYS A 185 -8.89 -8.20 -11.70
C CYS A 185 -10.17 -7.35 -11.69
N ILE A 186 -10.29 -6.37 -12.59
CA ILE A 186 -11.39 -5.38 -12.56
C ILE A 186 -12.34 -5.44 -13.76
N PHE A 187 -11.97 -6.09 -14.87
CA PHE A 187 -12.70 -5.96 -16.15
C PHE A 187 -14.17 -6.42 -16.12
N LYS A 188 -14.57 -7.30 -15.19
CA LYS A 188 -15.97 -7.73 -14.97
C LYS A 188 -16.61 -7.06 -13.77
N GLY A 189 -16.14 -5.86 -13.40
CA GLY A 189 -16.72 -5.03 -12.38
C GLY A 189 -16.64 -5.60 -10.96
N VAL A 190 -17.52 -5.10 -10.10
CA VAL A 190 -17.47 -5.32 -8.64
C VAL A 190 -17.74 -6.77 -8.25
N ARG A 191 -18.41 -7.55 -9.09
CA ARG A 191 -18.66 -8.98 -8.85
C ARG A 191 -17.39 -9.82 -8.96
N LEU A 192 -16.51 -9.50 -9.91
CA LEU A 192 -15.24 -10.19 -10.06
C LEU A 192 -14.26 -9.75 -8.96
N VAL A 193 -14.16 -8.44 -8.73
CA VAL A 193 -13.36 -7.88 -7.63
C VAL A 193 -13.77 -8.53 -6.31
N GLY A 194 -15.07 -8.61 -6.03
CA GLY A 194 -15.62 -9.24 -4.83
C GLY A 194 -15.28 -10.73 -4.66
N LYS A 195 -14.91 -11.45 -5.73
CA LYS A 195 -14.40 -12.83 -5.64
C LYS A 195 -12.89 -12.87 -5.44
N ILE A 196 -12.15 -12.01 -6.15
CA ILE A 196 -10.68 -11.95 -6.09
C ILE A 196 -10.18 -11.49 -4.71
N VAL A 197 -10.91 -10.58 -4.05
CA VAL A 197 -10.54 -10.07 -2.71
C VAL A 197 -10.53 -11.16 -1.64
N TRP A 198 -11.30 -12.24 -1.80
CA TRP A 198 -11.27 -13.38 -0.88
C TRP A 198 -9.95 -14.14 -0.89
N LEU A 199 -9.17 -14.03 -1.96
CA LEU A 199 -7.83 -14.59 -2.04
C LEU A 199 -6.77 -13.51 -1.72
N THR A 200 -6.89 -12.36 -2.37
CA THR A 200 -5.83 -11.33 -2.36
C THR A 200 -5.69 -10.58 -1.04
N VAL A 201 -6.74 -10.51 -0.21
CA VAL A 201 -6.68 -9.82 1.10
C VAL A 201 -6.17 -10.74 2.22
N PRO A 202 -6.64 -12.00 2.37
CA PRO A 202 -6.12 -12.88 3.42
C PRO A 202 -4.69 -13.36 3.18
N LEU A 203 -4.26 -13.47 1.91
CA LEU A 203 -2.94 -13.99 1.57
C LEU A 203 -1.78 -13.17 2.19
N PRO A 204 -1.73 -11.82 2.05
CA PRO A 204 -0.74 -11.00 2.75
C PRO A 204 -0.78 -11.17 4.27
N TRP A 205 -1.96 -11.32 4.87
CA TRP A 205 -2.09 -11.52 6.32
C TRP A 205 -1.47 -12.85 6.76
N LEU A 206 -1.70 -13.91 5.99
CA LEU A 206 -1.07 -15.21 6.22
C LEU A 206 0.45 -15.12 6.06
N MET A 207 0.94 -14.43 5.03
CA MET A 207 2.38 -14.22 4.82
C MET A 207 3.00 -13.44 5.97
N LEU A 208 2.35 -12.36 6.43
CA LEU A 208 2.81 -11.58 7.58
C LEU A 208 2.83 -12.41 8.85
N LEU A 209 1.85 -13.28 9.06
CA LEU A 209 1.83 -14.20 10.20
C LEU A 209 3.04 -15.15 10.15
N ILE A 210 3.31 -15.77 9.00
CA ILE A 210 4.47 -16.66 8.81
C ILE A 210 5.77 -15.89 9.07
N LEU A 211 5.92 -14.70 8.49
CA LEU A 211 7.09 -13.86 8.67
C LEU A 211 7.25 -13.39 10.12
N THR A 212 6.15 -13.13 10.83
CA THR A 212 6.16 -12.76 12.25
C THR A 212 6.64 -13.92 13.11
N VAL A 213 6.08 -15.13 12.90
CA VAL A 213 6.53 -16.33 13.62
C VAL A 213 8.00 -16.58 13.34
N ARG A 214 8.42 -16.52 12.07
CA ARG A 214 9.83 -16.70 11.71
C ARG A 214 10.72 -15.64 12.36
N GLY A 215 10.34 -14.37 12.28
CA GLY A 215 11.06 -13.24 12.87
C GLY A 215 11.24 -13.36 14.38
N LEU A 216 10.21 -13.84 15.10
CA LEU A 216 10.29 -14.08 16.55
C LEU A 216 11.24 -15.24 16.91
N THR A 217 11.40 -16.23 16.04
CA THR A 217 12.33 -17.37 16.24
C THR A 217 13.79 -17.06 15.90
N LEU A 218 14.09 -15.90 15.31
CA LEU A 218 15.47 -15.50 15.01
C LEU A 218 16.18 -15.00 16.27
N GLU A 219 17.49 -15.21 16.33
CA GLU A 219 18.33 -14.67 17.39
C GLU A 219 18.33 -13.13 17.36
N GLY A 220 18.25 -12.49 18.54
CA GLY A 220 18.17 -11.04 18.65
C GLY A 220 16.79 -10.44 18.39
N SER A 221 15.75 -11.24 18.14
CA SER A 221 14.37 -10.76 17.89
C SER A 221 13.84 -9.84 19.01
N MET A 222 14.17 -10.15 20.27
CA MET A 222 13.78 -9.35 21.43
C MET A 222 14.40 -7.95 21.44
N GLN A 223 15.62 -7.78 20.92
CA GLN A 223 16.26 -6.46 20.84
C GLN A 223 15.55 -5.58 19.81
N GLY A 224 15.17 -6.15 18.66
CA GLY A 224 14.36 -5.48 17.66
C GLY A 224 12.99 -5.08 18.20
N LEU A 225 12.35 -5.96 18.98
CA LEU A 225 11.06 -5.68 19.61
C LEU A 225 11.14 -4.58 20.67
N ALA A 226 12.17 -4.61 21.52
CA ALA A 226 12.42 -3.56 22.51
C ALA A 226 12.67 -2.21 21.81
N TYR A 227 13.52 -2.18 20.79
CA TYR A 227 13.76 -0.97 20.00
C TYR A 227 12.48 -0.44 19.32
N TYR A 228 11.59 -1.34 18.94
CA TYR A 228 10.33 -1.00 18.28
C TYR A 228 9.25 -0.49 19.25
N LEU A 229 9.12 -1.10 20.44
CA LEU A 229 7.98 -0.91 21.35
C LEU A 229 8.31 -0.21 22.67
N ASP A 230 9.57 -0.07 23.05
CA ASP A 230 9.91 0.57 24.32
C ASP A 230 9.38 2.01 24.35
N PRO A 231 8.53 2.38 25.33
CA PRO A 231 7.85 3.67 25.29
C PRO A 231 8.79 4.79 25.73
N VAL A 232 8.98 5.78 24.86
CA VAL A 232 9.73 7.00 25.16
C VAL A 232 8.75 8.14 25.42
N TRP A 233 8.32 8.27 26.68
CA TRP A 233 7.27 9.21 27.09
C TRP A 233 7.60 10.68 26.80
N SER A 234 8.88 11.05 26.79
CA SER A 234 9.31 12.42 26.46
C SER A 234 8.95 12.83 25.04
N GLU A 235 8.78 11.88 24.11
CA GLU A 235 8.35 12.19 22.74
C GLU A 235 6.91 12.70 22.67
N LEU A 236 6.04 12.35 23.62
CA LEU A 236 4.65 12.83 23.65
C LEU A 236 4.54 14.33 23.90
N ALA A 237 5.54 14.94 24.55
CA ALA A 237 5.58 16.39 24.75
C ALA A 237 5.91 17.15 23.45
N LYS A 238 6.47 16.47 22.43
CA LYS A 238 6.87 17.11 21.19
C LYS A 238 5.68 17.20 20.23
N PRO A 239 5.38 18.39 19.67
CA PRO A 239 4.29 18.54 18.69
C PRO A 239 4.47 17.69 17.43
N ILE A 240 5.72 17.39 17.07
CA ILE A 240 6.04 16.58 15.89
C ILE A 240 5.44 15.17 15.97
N THR A 241 5.42 14.57 17.17
CA THR A 241 4.85 13.25 17.45
C THR A 241 3.36 13.23 17.15
N TRP A 242 2.64 14.25 17.59
CA TRP A 242 1.21 14.41 17.33
C TRP A 242 0.92 14.67 15.86
N ARG A 243 1.75 15.50 15.20
CA ARG A 243 1.62 15.73 13.75
C ARG A 243 1.73 14.42 12.97
N TYR A 244 2.73 13.58 13.25
CA TYR A 244 2.90 12.32 12.53
C TYR A 244 1.81 11.27 12.84
N ALA A 245 1.16 11.36 14.00
CA ALA A 245 0.03 10.53 14.36
C ALA A 245 -1.26 10.93 13.62
N PHE A 246 -1.51 12.23 13.46
CA PHE A 246 -2.71 12.75 12.77
C PHE A 246 -2.58 12.82 11.24
N GLY A 247 -1.35 12.83 10.72
CA GLY A 247 -1.06 12.95 9.27
C GLY A 247 -0.56 14.34 8.90
#